data_AF-A0A9K3D9F2-F1
#
_entry.id   AF-A0A9K3D9F2-F1
#
_cell.length_a   1.000
_cell.length_b   1.000
_cell.length_c   1.000
_cell.angle_alpha   90.00
_cell.angle_beta   90.00
_cell.angle_gamma   90.00
#
_symmetry.space_group_name_H-M   'P 1'
#
loop_
_entity.id
_entity.type
_entity.pdbx_description
1 polymer ?
#
loop_
_entity_poly.entity_id
_entity_poly.type
_entity_poly.pdbx_seq_one_letter_code
_entity_poly.pdbx_strand_id
1 'polypeptide(L)'
;MFLPTLYSLLISAHEEGTCVACSTAVHFANDPRVVHGHPAEDMFSYAEFSLGADLLSAPVMVNTTAGRHVYLPEIEGVEESVWYKLSPETGSMYTGGMQAYMEVPNTGAGLVLLKSGGAALLTDR
;
A
#
# COMPACT_ATOMS: atom_id res chain seq x y z
N MET A 1 -11.55 -4.22 -10.78
CA MET A 1 -11.72 -2.86 -11.34
C MET A 1 -10.54 -2.04 -10.84
N PHE A 2 -9.72 -1.46 -11.72
CA PHE A 2 -8.49 -0.70 -11.38
C PHE A 2 -8.25 0.47 -12.36
N LEU A 3 -8.76 0.36 -13.59
CA LEU A 3 -8.61 1.41 -14.62
C LEU A 3 -9.15 2.80 -14.22
N PRO A 4 -10.32 2.95 -13.56
CA PRO A 4 -10.78 4.26 -13.11
C PRO A 4 -9.86 4.90 -12.07
N THR A 5 -9.39 4.10 -11.11
CA THR A 5 -8.42 4.53 -10.10
C THR A 5 -7.13 5.02 -10.75
N LEU A 6 -6.57 4.25 -11.68
CA LEU A 6 -5.37 4.64 -12.42
C LEU A 6 -5.59 5.94 -13.21
N TYR A 7 -6.75 6.11 -13.83
CA TYR A 7 -7.07 7.31 -14.58
C TYR A 7 -7.15 8.54 -13.68
N SER A 8 -7.80 8.42 -12.51
CA SER A 8 -7.83 9.49 -11.51
C SER A 8 -6.43 9.87 -11.02
N LEU A 9 -5.57 8.88 -10.74
CA LEU A 9 -4.19 9.15 -10.34
C LEU A 9 -3.40 9.88 -11.45
N LEU A 10 -3.60 9.49 -12.71
CA LEU A 10 -2.95 10.13 -13.85
C LEU A 10 -3.43 11.57 -14.06
N ILE A 11 -4.73 11.84 -13.84
CA ILE A 11 -5.28 13.20 -13.87
C ILE A 11 -4.67 14.04 -12.75
N SER A 12 -4.70 13.57 -11.50
CA SER A 12 -4.10 14.31 -10.38
C SER A 12 -2.61 14.56 -10.60
N ALA A 13 -1.88 13.61 -11.19
CA ALA A 13 -0.48 13.81 -11.54
C ALA A 13 -0.29 14.87 -12.63
N HIS A 14 -1.19 14.92 -13.61
CA HIS A 14 -1.16 15.91 -14.68
C HIS A 14 -1.52 17.32 -14.19
N GLU A 15 -2.57 17.44 -13.37
CA GLU A 15 -3.13 18.72 -12.94
C GLU A 15 -2.38 19.32 -11.75
N GLU A 16 -1.97 18.49 -10.80
CA GLU A 16 -1.41 18.94 -9.51
C GLU A 16 0.08 18.61 -9.36
N GLY A 17 0.66 17.87 -10.32
CA GLY A 17 2.05 17.42 -10.23
C GLY A 17 2.28 16.37 -9.15
N THR A 18 1.22 15.68 -8.71
CA THR A 18 1.31 14.61 -7.72
C THR A 18 1.98 13.36 -8.29
N CYS A 19 2.59 12.55 -7.41
CA CYS A 19 3.20 11.30 -7.82
C CYS A 19 2.15 10.19 -7.96
N VAL A 20 2.14 9.50 -9.11
CA VAL A 20 1.32 8.29 -9.30
C VAL A 20 1.87 7.13 -8.47
N ALA A 21 3.20 6.92 -8.52
CA ALA A 21 3.93 5.95 -7.72
C ALA A 21 5.09 6.65 -7.02
N CYS A 22 5.16 6.56 -5.70
CA CYS A 22 6.17 7.24 -4.92
C CYS A 22 6.50 6.50 -3.63
N SER A 23 7.61 6.88 -3.01
CA SER A 23 7.96 6.39 -1.67
C SER A 23 6.78 6.56 -0.73
N THR A 24 6.54 5.53 0.10
CA THR A 24 5.52 5.55 1.14
C THR A 24 5.65 6.79 2.05
N ALA A 25 6.87 7.30 2.24
CA ALA A 25 7.14 8.50 3.02
C ALA A 25 6.46 9.77 2.47
N VAL A 26 6.06 9.82 1.19
CA VAL A 26 5.37 10.98 0.61
C VAL A 26 3.98 11.17 1.23
N HIS A 27 3.24 10.08 1.43
CA HIS A 27 1.87 10.13 1.98
C HIS A 27 1.79 9.82 3.48
N PHE A 28 2.83 9.19 4.03
CA PHE A 28 2.87 8.75 5.43
C PHE A 28 4.06 9.34 6.18
N ALA A 29 4.38 10.62 5.91
CA ALA A 29 5.50 11.33 6.54
C ALA A 29 5.37 11.47 8.08
N ASN A 30 4.15 11.32 8.60
CA ASN A 30 3.89 11.36 10.04
C ASN A 30 4.09 10.01 10.72
N ASP A 31 4.28 8.92 9.96
CA ASP A 31 4.64 7.62 10.52
C ASP A 31 6.18 7.54 10.67
N PRO A 32 6.71 7.52 11.91
CA PRO A 32 8.15 7.54 12.15
C PRO A 32 8.85 6.29 11.60
N ARG A 33 8.15 5.16 11.47
CA ARG A 33 8.73 3.93 10.92
C ARG A 33 8.88 4.00 9.41
N VAL A 34 8.01 4.74 8.74
CA VAL A 34 8.15 5.01 7.29
C VAL A 34 9.31 5.96 7.04
N VAL A 35 9.46 7.02 7.83
CA VAL A 35 10.48 8.05 7.61
C VAL A 35 11.88 7.60 8.02
N HIS A 36 12.02 6.97 9.18
CA HIS A 36 13.33 6.66 9.74
C HIS A 36 13.85 5.27 9.37
N GLY A 37 13.00 4.42 8.78
CA GLY A 37 13.28 3.00 8.61
C GLY A 37 13.35 2.28 9.96
N HIS A 38 13.13 0.96 9.97
CA HIS A 38 13.33 0.17 11.17
C HIS A 38 14.74 -0.45 11.13
N PRO A 39 15.66 -0.09 12.04
CA PRO A 39 17.10 -0.40 11.94
C PRO A 39 17.47 -1.90 12.06
N ALA A 40 16.48 -2.79 12.20
CA ALA A 40 16.67 -4.24 12.25
C ALA A 40 16.13 -4.95 10.98
N GLU A 41 15.55 -4.20 10.05
CA GLU A 41 14.55 -4.70 9.10
C GLU A 41 14.57 -3.92 7.76
N ASP A 42 15.72 -3.33 7.41
CA ASP A 42 15.92 -2.37 6.30
C ASP A 42 15.65 -2.87 4.87
N MET A 43 15.09 -4.06 4.68
CA MET A 43 14.61 -4.51 3.36
C MET A 43 13.16 -4.09 3.05
N PHE A 44 12.37 -3.67 4.04
CA PHE A 44 10.93 -3.38 3.84
C PHE A 44 10.68 -2.03 3.16
N SER A 45 11.42 -0.98 3.53
CA SER A 45 11.16 0.40 3.08
C SER A 45 11.52 0.68 1.62
N TYR A 46 12.41 -0.11 1.01
CA TYR A 46 12.87 0.16 -0.37
C TYR A 46 12.01 -0.48 -1.46
N ALA A 47 11.31 -1.58 -1.15
CA ALA A 47 10.47 -2.27 -2.12
C ALA A 47 9.02 -1.79 -2.10
N GLU A 48 8.55 -1.25 -0.97
CA GLU A 48 7.18 -0.78 -0.78
C GLU A 48 7.02 0.65 -1.30
N PHE A 49 5.93 0.91 -2.01
CA PHE A 49 5.62 2.24 -2.53
C PHE A 49 4.12 2.51 -2.53
N SER A 50 3.75 3.77 -2.43
CA SER A 50 2.37 4.22 -2.52
C SER A 50 1.97 4.43 -3.98
N LEU A 51 0.75 4.02 -4.32
CA LEU A 51 0.07 4.32 -5.58
C LEU A 51 -1.03 5.36 -5.30
N GLY A 52 -0.69 6.65 -5.42
CA GLY A 52 -1.47 7.72 -4.79
C GLY A 52 -1.55 7.58 -3.27
N ALA A 53 -2.50 8.28 -2.64
CA ALA A 53 -2.60 8.35 -1.17
C ALA A 53 -3.25 7.12 -0.51
N ASP A 54 -3.92 6.27 -1.29
CA ASP A 54 -4.83 5.25 -0.78
C ASP A 54 -4.40 3.81 -1.05
N LEU A 55 -3.43 3.58 -1.93
CA LEU A 55 -2.93 2.25 -2.24
C LEU A 55 -1.48 2.10 -1.81
N LEU A 56 -1.17 0.96 -1.21
CA LEU A 56 0.18 0.52 -0.90
C LEU A 56 0.52 -0.70 -1.75
N SER A 57 1.64 -0.65 -2.46
CA SER A 57 2.17 -1.76 -3.25
C SER A 57 3.40 -2.34 -2.56
N ALA A 58 3.41 -3.66 -2.43
CA ALA A 58 4.51 -4.45 -1.88
C ALA A 58 4.86 -5.59 -2.86
N PRO A 59 5.68 -5.33 -3.90
CA PRO A 59 6.05 -6.32 -4.91
C PRO A 59 6.84 -7.47 -4.30
N VAL A 60 6.72 -8.67 -4.87
CA VAL A 60 7.53 -9.82 -4.46
C VAL A 60 8.82 -9.83 -5.26
N MET A 61 9.94 -9.61 -4.57
CA MET A 61 11.26 -9.43 -5.20
C MET A 61 12.03 -10.75 -5.38
N VAL A 62 11.55 -11.86 -4.81
CA VAL A 62 12.20 -13.18 -4.89
C VAL A 62 11.23 -14.25 -5.40
N ASN A 63 11.70 -15.07 -6.33
CA ASN A 63 10.91 -16.05 -7.10
C ASN A 63 10.37 -17.25 -6.28
N THR A 64 10.37 -17.20 -4.94
CA THR A 64 10.22 -18.42 -4.10
C THR A 64 9.39 -18.26 -2.83
N THR A 65 8.85 -17.09 -2.52
CA THR A 65 8.17 -16.90 -1.24
C THR A 65 6.65 -16.99 -1.38
N ALA A 66 6.03 -17.93 -0.65
CA ALA A 66 4.58 -18.07 -0.48
C ALA A 66 3.92 -16.83 0.16
N GLY A 67 4.71 -15.87 0.64
CA GLY A 67 4.26 -14.61 1.23
C GLY A 67 5.43 -13.71 1.62
N ARG A 68 5.14 -12.49 2.04
CA ARG A 68 6.15 -11.56 2.58
C ARG A 68 5.61 -10.79 3.77
N HIS A 69 6.52 -10.30 4.61
CA HIS A 69 6.20 -9.26 5.56
C HIS A 69 6.00 -7.92 4.83
N VAL A 70 4.96 -7.20 5.22
CA VAL A 70 4.64 -5.86 4.73
C VAL A 70 4.42 -4.96 5.93
N TYR A 71 5.05 -3.78 5.93
CA TYR A 71 4.73 -2.76 6.93
C TYR A 71 3.51 -1.96 6.47
N LEU A 72 2.53 -1.80 7.37
CA LEU A 72 1.33 -1.04 7.09
C LEU A 72 1.40 0.29 7.85
N PRO A 73 1.52 1.43 7.15
CA PRO A 73 1.61 2.71 7.81
C PRO A 73 0.38 3.03 8.67
N GLU A 74 0.63 3.77 9.75
CA GLU A 74 -0.44 4.40 10.52
C GLU A 74 -1.07 5.53 9.69
N ILE A 75 -2.40 5.64 9.76
CA ILE A 75 -3.17 6.66 9.08
C ILE A 75 -3.41 7.80 10.08
N GLU A 76 -2.84 8.96 9.78
CA GLU A 76 -3.01 10.14 10.63
C GLU A 76 -4.50 10.49 10.83
N GLY A 77 -4.87 10.74 12.09
CA GLY A 77 -6.22 11.16 12.46
C GLY A 77 -7.26 10.05 12.45
N VAL A 78 -6.87 8.79 12.28
CA VAL A 78 -7.78 7.62 12.29
C VAL A 78 -7.42 6.72 13.46
N GLU A 79 -8.33 6.65 14.45
CA GLU A 79 -8.17 5.87 15.69
C GLU A 79 -7.88 4.40 15.41
N GLU A 80 -8.54 3.82 14.41
CA GLU A 80 -8.28 2.47 13.92
C GLU A 80 -7.81 2.52 12.47
N SER A 81 -6.49 2.57 12.28
CA SER A 81 -5.89 2.48 10.95
C SER A 81 -6.12 1.09 10.36
N VAL A 82 -6.85 1.00 9.25
CA VAL A 82 -7.22 -0.28 8.64
C VAL A 82 -6.76 -0.34 7.17
N TRP A 83 -6.24 -1.49 6.78
CA TRP A 83 -5.80 -1.80 5.43
C TRP A 83 -6.46 -3.09 4.91
N TYR A 84 -6.90 -3.07 3.66
CA TYR A 84 -7.54 -4.19 2.99
C TYR A 84 -6.63 -4.77 1.92
N LYS A 85 -6.26 -6.04 2.03
CA LYS A 85 -5.52 -6.72 0.97
C LYS A 85 -6.42 -6.93 -0.24
N LEU A 86 -6.06 -6.31 -1.36
CA LEU A 86 -6.71 -6.51 -2.65
C LEU A 86 -6.25 -7.83 -3.25
N SER A 87 -6.85 -8.91 -2.78
CA SER A 87 -6.75 -10.24 -3.35
C SER A 87 -8.10 -10.65 -3.93
N PRO A 88 -8.14 -11.37 -5.06
CA PRO A 88 -9.38 -11.94 -5.58
C PRO A 88 -10.15 -12.82 -4.58
N GLU A 89 -9.47 -13.31 -3.52
CA GLU A 89 -9.96 -14.41 -2.70
C GLU A 89 -10.25 -14.04 -1.23
N THR A 90 -9.56 -13.06 -0.63
CA THR A 90 -9.49 -12.99 0.84
C THR A 90 -9.92 -11.70 1.51
N GLY A 91 -10.01 -10.56 0.79
CA GLY A 91 -10.50 -9.28 1.35
C GLY A 91 -9.95 -8.91 2.74
N SER A 92 -8.78 -9.45 3.11
CA SER A 92 -8.37 -9.54 4.50
C SER A 92 -8.03 -8.17 5.04
N MET A 93 -8.42 -7.95 6.29
CA MET A 93 -8.23 -6.71 7.00
C MET A 93 -7.00 -6.79 7.89
N TYR A 94 -6.21 -5.72 7.91
CA TYR A 94 -5.00 -5.60 8.70
C TYR A 94 -4.97 -4.24 9.40
N THR A 95 -4.41 -4.21 10.60
CA THR A 95 -4.24 -2.97 11.37
C THR A 95 -2.98 -2.24 10.88
N GLY A 96 -3.05 -0.91 10.75
CA GLY A 96 -1.91 -0.04 10.48
C GLY A 96 -1.00 0.13 11.70
N GLY A 97 0.16 0.74 11.50
CA GLY A 97 1.20 0.89 12.52
C GLY A 97 1.92 -0.42 12.87
N MET A 98 1.71 -1.49 12.10
CA MET A 98 2.32 -2.79 12.35
C MET A 98 2.73 -3.52 11.06
N GLN A 99 3.60 -4.52 11.24
CA GLN A 99 3.99 -5.43 10.18
C GLN A 99 3.07 -6.65 10.18
N ALA A 100 2.68 -7.09 8.99
CA ALA A 100 1.90 -8.31 8.81
C ALA A 100 2.54 -9.22 7.77
N TYR A 101 2.57 -10.53 8.05
CA TYR A 101 2.90 -11.52 7.05
C TYR A 101 1.69 -11.75 6.15
N MET A 102 1.89 -11.64 4.84
CA MET A 102 0.85 -11.77 3.85
C MET A 102 1.24 -12.78 2.79
N GLU A 103 0.39 -13.79 2.62
CA GLU A 103 0.56 -14.77 1.54
C GLU A 103 0.41 -14.10 0.18
N VAL A 104 1.28 -14.44 -0.76
CA VAL A 104 1.20 -13.96 -2.14
C VAL A 104 0.71 -15.12 -3.00
N PRO A 105 -0.37 -14.94 -3.78
CA PRO A 105 -0.82 -16.00 -4.68
C PRO A 105 0.30 -16.39 -5.65
N ASN A 106 0.40 -17.68 -5.98
CA ASN A 106 1.39 -18.24 -6.93
C ASN A 106 1.33 -17.62 -8.35
N THR A 107 0.41 -16.70 -8.61
CA THR A 107 0.29 -15.95 -9.86
C THR A 107 1.36 -14.88 -10.02
N GLY A 108 2.19 -14.62 -8.99
CA GLY A 108 3.27 -13.63 -9.04
C GLY A 108 2.82 -12.17 -9.07
N ALA A 109 1.52 -11.92 -8.97
CA ALA A 109 0.98 -10.58 -8.79
C ALA A 109 1.37 -10.08 -7.39
N GLY A 110 2.11 -8.97 -7.31
CA GLY A 110 2.53 -8.37 -6.05
C GLY A 110 1.36 -8.05 -5.11
N LEU A 111 1.66 -7.78 -3.85
CA LEU A 111 0.64 -7.40 -2.87
C LEU A 111 0.21 -5.95 -3.11
N VAL A 112 -1.10 -5.72 -3.13
CA VAL A 112 -1.69 -4.39 -3.16
C VAL A 112 -2.66 -4.29 -1.99
N LEU A 113 -2.55 -3.22 -1.21
CA LEU A 113 -3.42 -2.93 -0.08
C LEU A 113 -4.13 -1.61 -0.29
N LEU A 114 -5.40 -1.56 0.10
CA LEU A 114 -6.25 -0.38 0.09
C LEU A 114 -6.42 0.15 1.51
N LYS A 115 -6.12 1.43 1.68
CA LYS A 115 -6.37 2.18 2.91
C LYS A 115 -7.87 2.24 3.22
N SER A 116 -8.27 2.14 4.48
CA SER A 116 -9.65 2.38 4.91
C SER A 116 -10.13 3.79 4.55
N GLY A 117 -11.30 3.88 3.91
CA GLY A 117 -11.80 5.12 3.31
C GLY A 117 -11.50 5.26 1.82
N GLY A 118 -10.51 4.53 1.30
CA GLY A 118 -10.20 4.47 -0.13
C GLY A 118 -11.20 3.65 -0.96
N ALA A 119 -12.26 3.12 -0.35
CA ALA A 119 -13.29 2.34 -1.04
C ALA A 119 -13.97 3.12 -2.18
N ALA A 120 -14.04 4.45 -2.07
CA ALA A 120 -14.50 5.33 -3.13
C ALA A 120 -13.74 5.11 -4.46
N LEU A 121 -12.45 4.75 -4.39
CA LEU A 121 -11.63 4.44 -5.56
C LEU A 121 -12.07 3.20 -6.33
N LEU A 122 -12.85 2.31 -5.68
CA LEU A 122 -13.33 1.07 -6.27
C LEU A 122 -14.80 1.13 -6.70
N THR A 123 -15.54 2.16 -6.29
CA THR A 123 -17.01 2.20 -6.41
C THR A 123 -17.57 3.30 -7.29
N ASP A 124 -16.78 4.28 -7.73
CA ASP A 124 -17.33 5.35 -8.57
C ASP A 124 -17.32 5.01 -10.06
N ARG A 125 -18.48 5.19 -10.69
CA ARG A 125 -18.77 5.02 -12.12
C ARG A 125 -18.87 6.38 -12.79
#